data_AF-A0A2H4TEX1-F1
#
_entry.id   AF-A0A2H4TEX1-F1
#
_cell.length_a   1.000
_cell.length_b   1.000
_cell.length_c   1.000
_cell.angle_alpha   90.00
_cell.angle_beta   90.00
_cell.angle_gamma   90.00
#
_symmetry.space_group_name_H-M   'P 1'
#
loop_
_entity.id
_entity.type
_entity.pdbx_description
1 polymer ?
#
loop_
_entity_poly.entity_id
_entity_poly.type
_entity_poly.pdbx_seq_one_letter_code
_entity_poly.pdbx_strand_id
1 'polypeptide(L)'
;GDAAKNQAALNPENTVFDAKRLIGRHFNDTSVQNDMKHWPFRVVNTNGNKAHVQVEYKGEQKQFSAEEISSMVLSKMKETAESYLGCKVKDAVVTVPAYFNDSQRQATKDAASIAGLNVLRIVNEPTAAALAYGLEKNLSGEKNVLIFDLGGGTFDVSILTIDQGSLFEVKATAGDTHLGGEDFDNRLVDYFVEEFKRKHKKNLKQSPRSIRRLRTACERAKRTLSSSSEASVELDSLYEGIDFYSKITRARFKDLCSDLFRSTLEPVEKALRDAKLDKSSI
;
A
#
# COMPACT_ATOMS: atom_id res chain seq x y z
N GLY A 1 -9.91 7.48 -2.46
CA GLY A 1 -9.52 8.45 -3.52
C GLY A 1 -9.03 9.74 -2.91
N ASP A 2 -8.60 10.71 -3.73
CA ASP A 2 -7.88 11.90 -3.26
C ASP A 2 -8.66 12.77 -2.27
N ALA A 3 -9.96 12.96 -2.49
CA ALA A 3 -10.81 13.72 -1.57
C ALA A 3 -10.81 13.12 -0.16
N ALA A 4 -10.96 11.80 -0.04
CA ALA A 4 -10.87 11.09 1.24
C ALA A 4 -9.49 11.22 1.88
N LYS A 5 -8.41 11.11 1.09
CA LYS A 5 -7.03 11.28 1.59
C LYS A 5 -6.79 12.68 2.13
N ASN A 6 -7.31 13.72 1.47
CA ASN A 6 -7.13 15.12 1.84
C ASN A 6 -7.80 15.46 3.19
N GLN A 7 -8.96 14.86 3.49
CA GLN A 7 -9.67 15.10 4.75
C GLN A 7 -9.23 14.19 5.91
N ALA A 8 -8.33 13.22 5.67
CA ALA A 8 -7.96 12.21 6.66
C ALA A 8 -7.45 12.78 8.00
N ALA A 9 -6.89 14.00 8.00
CA ALA A 9 -6.45 14.69 9.21
C ALA A 9 -7.59 15.32 10.03
N LEU A 10 -8.70 15.68 9.36
CA LEU A 10 -9.87 16.30 9.96
C LEU A 10 -10.90 15.26 10.38
N ASN A 11 -10.91 14.10 9.73
CA ASN A 11 -11.88 13.03 9.96
C ASN A 11 -11.21 11.63 10.02
N PRO A 12 -10.26 11.40 10.95
CA PRO A 12 -9.44 10.20 10.96
C PRO A 12 -10.22 8.92 11.26
N GLU A 13 -11.19 8.96 12.19
CA GLU A 13 -11.96 7.78 12.62
C GLU A 13 -12.92 7.26 11.53
N ASN A 14 -13.28 8.12 10.57
CA ASN A 14 -14.19 7.78 9.47
C ASN A 14 -13.50 7.78 8.10
N THR A 15 -12.17 7.91 8.06
CA THR A 15 -11.40 7.79 6.81
C THR A 15 -10.69 6.45 6.79
N VAL A 16 -11.28 5.50 6.05
CA VAL A 16 -10.78 4.13 5.96
C VAL A 16 -9.71 4.00 4.88
N PHE A 17 -8.63 3.30 5.22
CA PHE A 17 -7.54 2.90 4.32
C PHE A 17 -7.13 1.45 4.67
N ASP A 18 -6.20 0.87 3.92
CA ASP A 18 -5.69 -0.49 4.16
C ASP A 18 -6.73 -1.62 4.18
N ALA A 19 -7.92 -1.43 3.58
CA ALA A 19 -8.94 -2.47 3.50
C ALA A 19 -8.42 -3.78 2.85
N LYS A 20 -7.42 -3.69 1.96
CA LYS A 20 -6.73 -4.85 1.36
C LYS A 20 -6.03 -5.74 2.41
N ARG A 21 -5.64 -5.21 3.57
CA ARG A 21 -5.10 -5.99 4.69
C ARG A 21 -6.17 -6.80 5.42
N LEU A 22 -7.42 -6.35 5.40
CA LEU A 22 -8.58 -6.99 6.04
C LEU A 22 -9.32 -7.98 5.14
N ILE A 23 -9.26 -7.79 3.82
CA ILE A 23 -10.08 -8.56 2.87
C ILE A 23 -9.83 -10.08 2.98
N GLY A 24 -10.92 -10.85 3.06
CA GLY A 24 -10.87 -12.31 3.19
C GLY A 24 -10.28 -12.87 4.49
N ARG A 25 -9.98 -12.02 5.49
CA ARG A 25 -9.45 -12.41 6.80
C ARG A 25 -10.52 -12.45 7.88
N HIS A 26 -10.21 -13.15 8.96
CA HIS A 26 -11.06 -13.18 10.15
C HIS A 26 -10.68 -12.12 11.17
N PHE A 27 -11.64 -11.69 11.97
CA PHE A 27 -11.42 -10.68 13.01
C PHE A 27 -10.33 -11.10 14.00
N ASN A 28 -10.33 -12.36 14.43
CA ASN A 28 -9.39 -12.90 15.41
C ASN A 28 -8.02 -13.26 14.81
N ASP A 29 -7.79 -13.09 13.51
CA ASP A 29 -6.48 -13.35 12.92
C ASP A 29 -5.41 -12.47 13.58
N THR A 30 -4.27 -13.05 13.93
CA THR A 30 -3.18 -12.32 14.62
C THR A 30 -2.72 -11.10 13.83
N SER A 31 -2.66 -11.19 12.49
CA SER A 31 -2.33 -10.06 11.63
C SER A 31 -3.35 -8.93 11.74
N VAL A 32 -4.66 -9.26 11.78
CA VAL A 32 -5.73 -8.26 11.92
C VAL A 32 -5.66 -7.59 13.28
N GLN A 33 -5.48 -8.37 14.35
CA GLN A 33 -5.34 -7.84 15.71
C GLN A 33 -4.12 -6.93 15.89
N ASN A 34 -3.03 -7.19 15.15
CA ASN A 34 -1.86 -6.32 15.15
C ASN A 34 -2.11 -5.05 14.35
N ASP A 35 -2.65 -5.15 13.14
CA ASP A 35 -2.93 -3.99 12.29
C ASP A 35 -3.94 -3.02 12.94
N MET A 36 -4.95 -3.55 13.64
CA MET A 36 -5.95 -2.77 14.38
C MET A 36 -5.35 -1.82 15.43
N LYS A 37 -4.15 -2.10 15.96
CA LYS A 37 -3.47 -1.22 16.92
C LYS A 37 -2.96 0.07 16.28
N HIS A 38 -2.87 0.09 14.95
CA HIS A 38 -2.27 1.19 14.18
C HIS A 38 -3.31 1.99 13.39
N TRP A 39 -4.55 1.50 13.26
CA TRP A 39 -5.61 2.22 12.56
C TRP A 39 -6.35 3.20 13.47
N PRO A 40 -6.67 4.41 12.95
CA PRO A 40 -7.47 5.39 13.69
C PRO A 40 -8.97 5.08 13.65
N PHE A 41 -9.42 4.23 12.73
CA PHE A 41 -10.80 3.82 12.58
C PHE A 41 -11.07 2.51 13.33
N ARG A 42 -12.33 2.29 13.71
CA ARG A 42 -12.72 1.13 14.50
C ARG A 42 -12.99 -0.08 13.62
N VAL A 43 -12.44 -1.23 13.99
CA VAL A 43 -12.81 -2.54 13.42
C VAL A 43 -13.56 -3.34 14.48
N VAL A 44 -14.69 -3.93 14.09
CA VAL A 44 -15.58 -4.71 14.96
C VAL A 44 -15.75 -6.14 14.45
N ASN A 45 -15.97 -7.06 15.39
CA ASN A 45 -16.31 -8.44 15.09
C ASN A 45 -17.81 -8.55 14.84
N THR A 46 -18.20 -9.11 13.69
CA THR A 46 -19.60 -9.41 13.38
C THR A 46 -19.74 -10.86 12.96
N ASN A 47 -20.96 -11.40 13.07
CA ASN A 47 -21.35 -12.70 12.51
C ASN A 47 -20.36 -13.85 12.81
N GLY A 48 -19.84 -13.92 14.04
CA GLY A 48 -19.00 -15.02 14.48
C GLY A 48 -17.63 -15.08 13.80
N ASN A 49 -16.85 -13.98 13.86
CA ASN A 49 -15.44 -13.85 13.46
C ASN A 49 -15.17 -13.14 12.11
N LYS A 50 -16.09 -12.30 11.61
CA LYS A 50 -15.83 -11.42 10.45
C LYS A 50 -15.44 -10.02 10.91
N ALA A 51 -14.40 -9.44 10.30
CA ALA A 51 -13.98 -8.08 10.58
C ALA A 51 -14.80 -7.09 9.74
N HIS A 52 -15.45 -6.12 10.39
CA HIS A 52 -16.11 -4.99 9.72
C HIS A 52 -15.53 -3.68 10.22
N VAL A 53 -15.40 -2.69 9.34
CA VAL A 53 -15.02 -1.33 9.74
C VAL A 53 -16.28 -0.58 10.14
N GLN A 54 -16.27 0.03 11.33
CA GLN A 54 -17.36 0.83 11.84
C GLN A 54 -17.03 2.31 11.68
N VAL A 55 -17.92 3.06 11.02
CA VAL A 55 -17.79 4.51 10.78
C VAL A 55 -19.12 5.21 11.05
N GLU A 56 -19.06 6.51 11.36
CA GLU A 56 -20.21 7.39 11.33
C GLU A 56 -20.42 7.93 9.90
N TYR A 57 -21.60 7.67 9.34
CA TYR A 57 -21.97 8.13 8.02
C TYR A 57 -23.40 8.66 8.01
N LYS A 58 -23.56 9.94 7.69
CA LYS A 58 -24.85 10.67 7.70
C LYS A 58 -25.55 10.64 9.07
N GLY A 59 -24.78 10.76 10.15
CA GLY A 59 -25.30 10.76 11.52
C GLY A 59 -25.67 9.38 12.06
N GLU A 60 -25.40 8.31 11.31
CA GLU A 60 -25.67 6.94 11.71
C GLU A 60 -24.37 6.14 11.80
N GLN A 61 -24.32 5.21 12.75
CA GLN A 61 -23.26 4.22 12.83
C GLN A 61 -23.48 3.16 11.75
N LYS A 62 -22.51 3.01 10.85
CA LYS A 62 -22.52 2.01 9.78
C LYS A 62 -21.34 1.08 9.91
N GLN A 63 -21.57 -0.17 9.53
CA GLN A 63 -20.53 -1.21 9.48
C GLN A 63 -20.39 -1.64 8.03
N PHE A 64 -19.16 -1.70 7.56
CA PHE A 64 -18.84 -2.13 6.21
C PHE A 64 -17.86 -3.29 6.24
N SER A 65 -18.08 -4.28 5.39
CA SER A 65 -17.09 -5.32 5.16
C SER A 65 -15.89 -4.76 4.36
N ALA A 66 -14.77 -5.48 4.38
CA ALA A 66 -13.59 -5.09 3.59
C ALA A 66 -13.87 -5.13 2.09
N GLU A 67 -14.76 -6.02 1.64
CA GLU A 67 -15.23 -6.15 0.26
C GLU A 67 -16.06 -4.93 -0.15
N GLU A 68 -16.96 -4.44 0.70
CA GLU A 68 -17.74 -3.22 0.44
C GLU A 68 -16.85 -1.98 0.34
N ILE A 69 -15.85 -1.85 1.22
CA ILE A 69 -14.91 -0.72 1.14
C ILE A 69 -14.06 -0.82 -0.14
N SER A 70 -13.60 -2.02 -0.48
CA SER A 70 -12.84 -2.25 -1.70
C SER A 70 -13.69 -2.02 -2.95
N SER A 71 -14.98 -2.33 -2.92
CA SER A 71 -15.91 -2.06 -4.02
C SER A 71 -16.13 -0.56 -4.24
N MET A 72 -16.10 0.26 -3.19
CA MET A 72 -16.13 1.72 -3.34
C MET A 72 -14.88 2.24 -4.06
N VAL A 73 -13.71 1.65 -3.79
CA VAL A 73 -12.46 1.97 -4.51
C VAL A 73 -12.56 1.54 -5.97
N LEU A 74 -13.01 0.31 -6.23
CA LEU A 74 -13.18 -0.21 -7.59
C LEU A 74 -14.22 0.56 -8.39
N SER A 75 -15.33 0.96 -7.77
CA SER A 75 -16.35 1.83 -8.36
C SER A 75 -15.73 3.17 -8.77
N LYS A 76 -14.87 3.75 -7.93
CA LYS A 76 -14.18 4.99 -8.29
C LYS A 76 -13.21 4.82 -9.46
N MET A 77 -12.51 3.69 -9.54
CA MET A 77 -11.62 3.38 -10.68
C MET A 77 -12.42 3.16 -11.96
N LYS A 78 -13.54 2.45 -11.88
CA LYS A 78 -14.51 2.29 -12.97
C LYS A 78 -15.00 3.65 -13.48
N GLU A 79 -15.51 4.51 -12.60
CA GLU A 79 -15.96 5.87 -12.98
C GLU A 79 -14.86 6.68 -13.68
N THR A 80 -13.61 6.55 -13.21
CA THR A 80 -12.45 7.24 -13.79
C THR A 80 -12.19 6.73 -15.21
N ALA A 81 -12.22 5.41 -15.42
CA ALA A 81 -12.08 4.79 -16.73
C ALA A 81 -13.25 5.14 -17.67
N GLU A 82 -14.50 5.10 -17.19
CA GLU A 82 -15.69 5.49 -17.95
C GLU A 82 -15.63 6.96 -18.40
N SER A 83 -15.17 7.85 -17.52
CA SER A 83 -14.99 9.27 -17.84
C SER A 83 -13.93 9.48 -18.92
N TYR A 84 -12.84 8.71 -18.89
CA TYR A 84 -11.78 8.77 -19.89
C TYR A 84 -12.21 8.20 -21.25
N LEU A 85 -12.93 7.08 -21.25
CA LEU A 85 -13.35 6.36 -22.46
C LEU A 85 -14.65 6.91 -23.08
N GLY A 86 -15.47 7.63 -22.31
CA GLY A 86 -16.78 8.11 -22.73
C GLY A 86 -17.83 7.01 -22.87
N CYS A 87 -17.60 5.82 -22.31
CA CYS A 87 -18.51 4.69 -22.39
C CYS A 87 -18.56 3.88 -21.08
N LYS A 88 -19.53 2.96 -20.97
CA LYS A 88 -19.67 2.09 -19.79
C LYS A 88 -18.65 0.97 -19.80
N VAL A 89 -17.96 0.80 -18.67
CA VAL A 89 -16.99 -0.28 -18.45
C VAL A 89 -17.69 -1.40 -17.69
N LYS A 90 -17.74 -2.59 -18.29
CA LYS A 90 -18.44 -3.75 -17.71
C LYS A 90 -17.48 -4.83 -17.24
N ASP A 91 -16.40 -5.06 -17.97
CA ASP A 91 -15.48 -6.15 -17.73
C ASP A 91 -14.16 -5.63 -17.16
N ALA A 92 -13.55 -6.40 -16.24
CA ALA A 92 -12.26 -6.07 -15.67
C ALA A 92 -11.41 -7.32 -15.39
N VAL A 93 -10.10 -7.14 -15.43
CA VAL A 93 -9.13 -8.03 -14.81
C VAL A 93 -8.63 -7.33 -13.55
N VAL A 94 -8.66 -8.02 -12.41
CA VAL A 94 -8.26 -7.44 -11.12
C VAL A 94 -7.04 -8.18 -10.61
N THR A 95 -6.03 -7.43 -10.17
CA THR A 95 -4.79 -8.00 -9.65
C THR A 95 -4.86 -8.22 -8.14
N VAL A 96 -4.16 -9.26 -7.66
CA VAL A 96 -4.00 -9.56 -6.22
C VAL A 96 -2.56 -9.99 -5.92
N PRO A 97 -2.07 -9.88 -4.68
CA PRO A 97 -0.77 -10.41 -4.30
C PRO A 97 -0.68 -11.92 -4.58
N ALA A 98 0.50 -12.42 -4.97
CA ALA A 98 0.65 -13.84 -5.31
C ALA A 98 0.34 -14.77 -4.13
N TYR A 99 0.61 -14.33 -2.90
CA TYR A 99 0.36 -15.07 -1.67
C TYR A 99 -1.11 -15.04 -1.19
N PHE A 100 -2.02 -14.35 -1.88
CA PHE A 100 -3.44 -14.37 -1.53
C PHE A 100 -4.01 -15.78 -1.65
N ASN A 101 -4.65 -16.25 -0.58
CA ASN A 101 -5.37 -17.51 -0.57
C ASN A 101 -6.74 -17.40 -1.28
N ASP A 102 -7.44 -18.52 -1.40
CA ASP A 102 -8.71 -18.60 -2.11
C ASP A 102 -9.80 -17.70 -1.51
N SER A 103 -9.85 -17.58 -0.18
CA SER A 103 -10.79 -16.68 0.51
C SER A 103 -10.56 -15.22 0.12
N GLN A 104 -9.31 -14.77 0.12
CA GLN A 104 -8.97 -13.38 -0.22
C GLN A 104 -9.18 -13.09 -1.71
N ARG A 105 -8.90 -14.06 -2.59
CA ARG A 105 -9.18 -13.97 -4.02
C ARG A 105 -10.68 -13.86 -4.29
N GLN A 106 -11.47 -14.70 -3.64
CA GLN A 106 -12.93 -14.66 -3.76
C GLN A 106 -13.49 -13.35 -3.22
N ALA A 107 -13.06 -12.90 -2.05
CA ALA A 107 -13.48 -11.62 -1.47
C ALA A 107 -13.14 -10.41 -2.37
N THR A 108 -11.99 -10.43 -3.05
CA THR A 108 -11.63 -9.39 -4.04
C THR A 108 -12.54 -9.45 -5.28
N LYS A 109 -12.88 -10.65 -5.74
CA LYS A 109 -13.84 -10.85 -6.84
C LYS A 109 -15.25 -10.37 -6.46
N ASP A 110 -15.66 -10.61 -5.23
CA ASP A 110 -16.95 -10.17 -4.69
C ASP A 110 -16.99 -8.63 -4.61
N ALA A 111 -15.91 -8.00 -4.14
CA ALA A 111 -15.77 -6.53 -4.16
C ALA A 111 -15.93 -5.94 -5.56
N ALA A 112 -15.32 -6.56 -6.58
CA ALA A 112 -15.49 -6.14 -7.97
C ALA A 112 -16.92 -6.36 -8.48
N SER A 113 -17.57 -7.44 -8.07
CA SER A 113 -18.96 -7.73 -8.42
C SER A 113 -19.92 -6.71 -7.79
N ILE A 114 -19.69 -6.30 -6.54
CA ILE A 114 -20.43 -5.22 -5.86
C ILE A 114 -20.26 -3.88 -6.59
N ALA A 115 -19.07 -3.62 -7.16
CA ALA A 115 -18.81 -2.44 -8.01
C ALA A 115 -19.46 -2.52 -9.41
N GLY A 116 -20.19 -3.61 -9.71
CA GLY A 116 -20.82 -3.85 -11.00
C GLY A 116 -19.80 -4.09 -12.12
N LEU A 117 -18.70 -4.77 -11.81
CA LEU A 117 -17.71 -5.25 -12.78
C LEU A 117 -17.80 -6.77 -12.90
N ASN A 118 -17.84 -7.26 -14.13
CA ASN A 118 -17.63 -8.67 -14.44
C ASN A 118 -16.13 -8.96 -14.43
N VAL A 119 -15.69 -9.77 -13.47
CA VAL A 119 -14.28 -10.14 -13.32
C VAL A 119 -13.95 -11.27 -14.28
N LEU A 120 -13.29 -10.94 -15.38
CA LEU A 120 -12.83 -11.91 -16.39
C LEU A 120 -11.77 -12.84 -15.80
N ARG A 121 -10.88 -12.28 -14.98
CA ARG A 121 -9.80 -13.03 -14.32
C ARG A 121 -9.28 -12.28 -13.10
N ILE A 122 -8.93 -13.04 -12.07
CA ILE A 122 -8.02 -12.58 -11.01
C ILE A 122 -6.60 -12.99 -11.41
N VAL A 123 -5.69 -12.03 -11.47
CA VAL A 123 -4.28 -12.26 -11.86
C VAL A 123 -3.36 -11.89 -10.72
N ASN A 124 -2.24 -12.58 -10.56
CA ASN A 124 -1.25 -12.18 -9.58
C ASN A 124 -0.57 -10.87 -10.03
N GLU A 125 -0.40 -9.92 -9.11
CA GLU A 125 0.35 -8.68 -9.33
C GLU A 125 1.71 -8.92 -10.01
N PRO A 126 2.57 -9.85 -9.54
CA PRO A 126 3.83 -10.13 -10.23
C PRO A 126 3.63 -10.72 -11.62
N THR A 127 2.61 -11.55 -11.86
CA THR A 127 2.33 -12.07 -13.21
C THR A 127 1.87 -10.96 -14.15
N ALA A 128 1.06 -10.01 -13.67
CA ALA A 128 0.65 -8.85 -14.46
C ALA A 128 1.83 -7.94 -14.81
N ALA A 129 2.75 -7.72 -13.86
CA ALA A 129 3.99 -6.98 -14.12
C ALA A 129 4.92 -7.73 -15.09
N ALA A 130 5.07 -9.05 -14.96
CA ALA A 130 5.82 -9.89 -15.90
C ALA A 130 5.23 -9.84 -17.31
N LEU A 131 3.90 -9.88 -17.44
CA LEU A 131 3.19 -9.75 -18.71
C LEU A 131 3.48 -8.39 -19.35
N ALA A 132 3.38 -7.30 -18.59
CA ALA A 132 3.71 -5.96 -19.10
C ALA A 132 5.16 -5.88 -19.58
N TYR A 133 6.11 -6.48 -18.85
CA TYR A 133 7.51 -6.54 -19.25
C TYR A 133 7.76 -7.43 -20.48
N GLY A 134 7.15 -8.63 -20.52
CA GLY A 134 7.37 -9.63 -21.55
C GLY A 134 6.72 -9.30 -22.89
N LEU A 135 5.58 -8.59 -22.91
CA LEU A 135 4.89 -8.19 -24.13
C LEU A 135 5.70 -7.20 -24.99
N GLU A 136 6.54 -6.35 -24.37
CA GLU A 136 7.36 -5.38 -25.08
C GLU A 136 8.70 -5.95 -25.58
N LYS A 137 9.10 -7.12 -25.10
CA LYS A 137 10.38 -7.73 -25.42
C LYS A 137 10.10 -8.96 -26.27
N ASN A 138 10.61 -9.00 -27.50
CA ASN A 138 10.62 -10.22 -28.31
C ASN A 138 11.58 -11.24 -27.66
N LEU A 139 11.14 -11.87 -26.57
CA LEU A 139 11.93 -12.79 -25.78
C LEU A 139 12.11 -14.09 -26.58
N SER A 140 13.37 -14.48 -26.75
CA SER A 140 13.75 -15.78 -27.29
C SER A 140 14.24 -16.69 -26.16
N GLY A 141 13.68 -17.89 -26.09
CA GLY A 141 14.01 -18.88 -25.08
C GLY A 141 13.44 -18.58 -23.69
N GLU A 142 13.67 -19.52 -22.79
CA GLU A 142 13.29 -19.43 -21.38
C GLU A 142 14.11 -18.36 -20.66
N LYS A 143 13.43 -17.47 -19.93
CA LYS A 143 14.06 -16.46 -19.09
C LYS A 143 13.49 -16.50 -17.69
N ASN A 144 14.37 -16.43 -16.70
CA ASN A 144 13.94 -16.12 -15.34
C ASN A 144 13.86 -14.61 -15.19
N VAL A 145 12.87 -14.13 -14.46
CA VAL A 145 12.64 -12.72 -14.18
C VAL A 145 12.33 -12.59 -12.71
N LEU A 146 13.06 -11.70 -12.04
CA LEU A 146 12.76 -11.30 -10.67
C LEU A 146 11.97 -10.00 -10.69
N ILE A 147 10.84 -10.02 -9.99
CA ILE A 147 9.99 -8.85 -9.78
C ILE A 147 10.19 -8.39 -8.35
N PHE A 148 10.57 -7.13 -8.21
CA PHE A 148 10.74 -6.44 -6.94
C PHE A 148 9.62 -5.40 -6.84
N ASP A 149 8.60 -5.67 -6.04
CA ASP A 149 7.43 -4.81 -5.86
C ASP A 149 7.40 -4.26 -4.44
N LEU A 150 7.91 -3.04 -4.26
CA LEU A 150 7.91 -2.33 -2.98
C LEU A 150 6.86 -1.21 -3.02
N GLY A 151 5.67 -1.54 -2.53
CA GLY A 151 4.50 -0.68 -2.54
C GLY A 151 4.41 0.29 -1.36
N GLY A 152 3.19 0.75 -1.09
CA GLY A 152 2.90 1.68 0.02
C GLY A 152 3.06 1.05 1.40
N GLY A 153 2.72 -0.23 1.56
CA GLY A 153 2.83 -0.94 2.84
C GLY A 153 3.15 -2.43 2.72
N THR A 154 3.33 -2.94 1.51
CA THR A 154 3.74 -4.33 1.27
C THR A 154 4.97 -4.35 0.38
N PHE A 155 5.81 -5.34 0.62
CA PHE A 155 6.97 -5.64 -0.19
C PHE A 155 6.87 -7.09 -0.66
N ASP A 156 6.88 -7.28 -1.97
CA ASP A 156 6.77 -8.57 -2.61
C ASP A 156 7.94 -8.80 -3.57
N VAL A 157 8.53 -9.98 -3.49
CA VAL A 157 9.53 -10.48 -4.44
C VAL A 157 9.01 -11.76 -5.05
N SER A 158 8.90 -11.80 -6.37
CA SER A 158 8.54 -13.02 -7.10
C SER A 158 9.57 -13.33 -8.16
N ILE A 159 9.94 -14.60 -8.28
CA ILE A 159 10.73 -15.10 -9.39
C ILE A 159 9.80 -15.88 -10.30
N LEU A 160 9.78 -15.49 -11.58
CA LEU A 160 8.99 -16.14 -12.61
C LEU A 160 9.91 -16.65 -13.71
N THR A 161 9.48 -17.72 -14.34
CA THR A 161 10.03 -18.19 -15.60
C THR A 161 9.07 -17.84 -16.72
N ILE A 162 9.58 -17.22 -17.78
CA ILE A 162 8.86 -16.80 -18.97
C ILE A 162 9.41 -17.59 -20.15
N ASP A 163 8.54 -18.31 -20.85
CA ASP A 163 8.89 -19.04 -22.08
C ASP A 163 8.14 -18.48 -23.31
N GLN A 164 8.66 -18.76 -24.51
CA GLN A 164 8.00 -18.43 -25.77
C GLN A 164 6.61 -19.08 -25.82
N GLY A 165 5.56 -18.24 -25.88
CA GLY A 165 4.17 -18.69 -25.91
C GLY A 165 3.29 -18.21 -24.77
N SER A 166 3.76 -17.26 -23.94
CA SER A 166 2.97 -16.65 -22.85
C SER A 166 2.71 -17.56 -21.65
N LEU A 167 3.53 -18.58 -21.46
CA LEU A 167 3.54 -19.37 -20.22
C LEU A 167 4.38 -18.62 -19.18
N PHE A 168 3.71 -18.20 -18.11
CA PHE A 168 4.32 -17.57 -16.95
C PHE A 168 4.20 -18.53 -15.77
N GLU A 169 5.34 -19.04 -15.30
CA GLU A 169 5.38 -19.90 -14.12
C GLU A 169 6.00 -19.16 -12.96
N VAL A 170 5.30 -19.05 -11.84
CA VAL A 170 5.86 -18.49 -10.61
C VAL A 170 6.70 -19.58 -9.93
N LYS A 171 8.02 -19.38 -9.85
CA LYS A 171 8.97 -20.32 -9.22
C LYS A 171 9.03 -20.14 -7.71
N ALA A 172 9.04 -18.89 -7.24
CA ALA A 172 9.06 -18.57 -5.82
C ALA A 172 8.44 -17.20 -5.56
N THR A 173 7.95 -17.01 -4.33
CA THR A 173 7.53 -15.71 -3.82
C THR A 173 7.96 -15.57 -2.36
N ALA A 174 8.51 -14.41 -2.02
CA ALA A 174 8.87 -13.99 -0.67
C ALA A 174 8.48 -12.52 -0.52
N GLY A 175 8.52 -12.00 0.70
CA GLY A 175 8.15 -10.60 0.92
C GLY A 175 7.98 -10.29 2.39
N ASP A 176 7.56 -9.06 2.65
CA ASP A 176 7.15 -8.56 3.95
C ASP A 176 5.81 -7.84 3.79
N THR A 177 4.77 -8.37 4.42
CA THR A 177 3.42 -7.78 4.35
C THR A 177 3.29 -6.48 5.12
N HIS A 178 4.33 -6.06 5.85
CA HIS A 178 4.33 -4.89 6.74
C HIS A 178 5.50 -3.95 6.47
N LEU A 179 6.09 -4.00 5.26
CA LEU A 179 7.12 -3.08 4.82
C LEU A 179 6.69 -2.32 3.56
N GLY A 180 6.79 -1.00 3.58
CA GLY A 180 6.59 -0.20 2.38
C GLY A 180 6.93 1.28 2.52
N GLY A 181 6.42 2.07 1.57
CA GLY A 181 6.58 3.51 1.53
C GLY A 181 6.16 4.25 2.80
N GLU A 182 5.17 3.74 3.54
CA GLU A 182 4.67 4.34 4.78
C GLU A 182 5.67 4.24 5.93
N ASP A 183 6.49 3.19 5.97
CA ASP A 183 7.56 3.05 6.96
C ASP A 183 8.65 4.09 6.75
N PHE A 184 8.96 4.39 5.49
CA PHE A 184 9.88 5.48 5.16
C PHE A 184 9.29 6.85 5.54
N ASP A 185 7.98 7.04 5.38
CA ASP A 185 7.30 8.24 5.86
C ASP A 185 7.34 8.33 7.39
N ASN A 186 7.19 7.21 8.11
CA ASN A 186 7.34 7.15 9.57
C ASN A 186 8.72 7.63 10.03
N ARG A 187 9.81 7.17 9.38
CA ARG A 187 11.17 7.61 9.72
C ARG A 187 11.34 9.12 9.56
N LEU A 188 10.77 9.70 8.50
CA LEU A 188 10.77 11.15 8.29
C LEU A 188 9.95 11.88 9.36
N VAL A 189 8.75 11.38 9.69
CA VAL A 189 7.90 11.96 10.72
C VAL A 189 8.62 11.97 12.06
N ASP A 190 9.20 10.84 12.50
CA ASP A 190 9.93 10.76 13.77
C ASP A 190 11.11 11.72 13.82
N TYR A 191 11.88 11.81 12.72
CA TYR A 191 12.98 12.77 12.59
C TYR A 191 12.51 14.21 12.78
N PHE A 192 11.44 14.61 12.09
CA PHE A 192 10.93 15.97 12.16
C PHE A 192 10.16 16.28 13.46
N VAL A 193 9.56 15.28 14.11
CA VAL A 193 8.98 15.43 15.45
C VAL A 193 10.06 15.78 16.47
N GLU A 194 11.18 15.06 16.46
CA GLU A 194 12.30 15.36 17.35
C GLU A 194 12.97 16.68 16.98
N GLU A 195 13.05 17.03 15.70
CA GLU A 195 13.53 18.34 15.27
C GLU A 195 12.64 19.48 15.76
N PHE A 196 11.32 19.35 15.61
CA PHE A 196 10.34 20.33 16.10
C PHE A 196 10.45 20.50 17.61
N LYS A 197 10.54 19.40 18.37
CA LYS A 197 10.75 19.41 19.81
C LYS A 197 12.06 20.11 20.20
N ARG A 198 13.14 19.86 19.47
CA ARG A 198 14.44 20.52 19.71
C ARG A 198 14.38 22.03 19.47
N LYS A 199 13.77 22.46 18.35
CA LYS A 199 13.65 23.87 17.92
C LYS A 199 12.67 24.67 18.78
N HIS A 200 11.50 24.11 19.10
CA HIS A 200 10.39 24.85 19.70
C HIS A 200 10.05 24.42 21.14
N LYS A 201 10.72 23.39 21.68
CA LYS A 201 10.48 22.85 23.03
C LYS A 201 9.04 22.37 23.27
N LYS A 202 8.35 21.95 22.21
CA LYS A 202 6.95 21.49 22.21
C LYS A 202 6.84 20.06 21.68
N ASN A 203 5.92 19.28 22.24
CA ASN A 203 5.76 17.86 21.88
C ASN A 203 4.64 17.67 20.85
N LEU A 204 5.02 17.54 19.58
CA LEU A 204 4.07 17.36 18.48
C LEU A 204 3.20 16.11 18.62
N LYS A 205 3.67 15.07 19.33
CA LYS A 205 2.96 13.80 19.53
C LYS A 205 1.64 13.97 20.29
N GLN A 206 1.44 15.09 20.98
CA GLN A 206 0.19 15.41 21.68
C GLN A 206 -0.94 15.84 20.73
N SER A 207 -0.66 16.10 19.45
CA SER A 207 -1.67 16.46 18.45
C SER A 207 -1.68 15.48 17.27
N PRO A 208 -2.63 14.53 17.25
CA PRO A 208 -2.82 13.61 16.13
C PRO A 208 -3.02 14.35 14.80
N ARG A 209 -3.74 15.48 14.81
CA ARG A 209 -3.93 16.35 13.65
C ARG A 209 -2.60 16.88 13.12
N SER A 210 -1.71 17.36 13.99
CA SER A 210 -0.40 17.90 13.60
C SER A 210 0.51 16.80 13.06
N ILE A 211 0.51 15.61 13.68
CA ILE A 211 1.24 14.45 13.17
C ILE A 211 0.76 14.04 11.78
N ARG A 212 -0.55 14.04 11.53
CA ARG A 212 -1.08 13.71 10.20
C ARG A 212 -0.69 14.76 9.15
N ARG A 213 -0.73 16.05 9.48
CA ARG A 213 -0.24 17.12 8.58
C ARG A 213 1.24 16.96 8.25
N LEU A 214 2.07 16.67 9.27
CA LEU A 214 3.50 16.41 9.09
C LEU A 214 3.74 15.19 8.20
N ARG A 215 3.01 14.09 8.41
CA ARG A 215 3.10 12.87 7.59
C ARG A 215 2.80 13.14 6.11
N THR A 216 1.75 13.90 5.80
CA THR A 216 1.45 14.29 4.42
C THR A 216 2.60 15.08 3.78
N ALA A 217 3.24 15.98 4.53
CA ALA A 217 4.40 16.71 4.04
C ALA A 217 5.63 15.81 3.88
N CYS A 218 5.84 14.84 4.79
CA CYS A 218 6.91 13.86 4.70
C CYS A 218 6.77 12.97 3.46
N GLU A 219 5.55 12.51 3.13
CA GLU A 219 5.30 11.73 1.91
C GLU A 219 5.67 12.54 0.65
N ARG A 220 5.32 13.82 0.61
CA ARG A 220 5.69 14.73 -0.50
C ARG A 220 7.20 14.96 -0.57
N ALA A 221 7.85 15.15 0.58
CA ALA A 221 9.30 15.28 0.66
C ALA A 221 10.00 14.01 0.16
N LYS A 222 9.58 12.83 0.62
CA LYS A 222 10.07 11.52 0.15
C LYS A 222 9.98 11.40 -1.37
N ARG A 223 8.81 11.71 -1.96
CA ARG A 223 8.62 11.69 -3.42
C ARG A 223 9.58 12.63 -4.14
N THR A 224 9.77 13.84 -3.60
CA THR A 224 10.71 14.84 -4.15
C THR A 224 12.15 14.33 -4.08
N LEU A 225 12.53 13.67 -2.98
CA LEU A 225 13.87 13.10 -2.81
C LEU A 225 14.19 11.96 -3.77
N SER A 226 13.20 11.36 -4.44
CA SER A 226 13.45 10.36 -5.50
C SER A 226 14.09 10.97 -6.75
N SER A 227 13.80 12.24 -7.06
CA SER A 227 14.35 12.96 -8.22
C SER A 227 15.33 14.07 -7.85
N SER A 228 15.22 14.67 -6.66
CA SER A 228 16.06 15.76 -6.16
C SER A 228 16.99 15.34 -5.01
N SER A 229 18.11 16.04 -4.83
CA SER A 229 19.05 15.79 -3.71
C SER A 229 18.58 16.36 -2.37
N GLU A 230 17.62 17.29 -2.39
CA GLU A 230 17.00 17.92 -1.21
C GLU A 230 15.48 18.09 -1.39
N ALA A 231 14.78 18.24 -0.27
CA ALA A 231 13.36 18.59 -0.22
C ALA A 231 13.07 19.48 1.00
N SER A 232 12.11 20.39 0.86
CA SER A 232 11.62 21.24 1.95
C SER A 232 10.33 20.66 2.57
N VAL A 233 10.16 20.88 3.88
CA VAL A 233 8.91 20.66 4.62
C VAL A 233 8.48 22.00 5.19
N GLU A 234 7.34 22.50 4.72
CA GLU A 234 6.82 23.83 5.03
C GLU A 234 5.36 23.70 5.46
N LEU A 235 5.08 24.01 6.73
CA LEU A 235 3.78 23.82 7.36
C LEU A 235 3.44 24.98 8.28
N ASP A 236 2.51 25.83 7.84
CA ASP A 236 2.03 26.96 8.64
C ASP A 236 1.17 26.49 9.81
N SER A 237 1.34 27.10 10.99
CA SER A 237 0.59 26.82 12.21
C SER A 237 0.48 25.31 12.48
N LEU A 238 1.61 24.59 12.40
CA LEU A 238 1.66 23.15 12.56
C LEU A 238 1.14 22.72 13.93
N TYR A 239 1.55 23.40 15.00
CA TYR A 239 1.14 23.10 16.38
C TYR A 239 1.16 24.35 17.25
N GLU A 240 0.08 24.62 18.00
CA GLU A 240 -0.07 25.81 18.85
C GLU A 240 0.25 27.14 18.13
N GLY A 241 -0.10 27.25 16.84
CA GLY A 241 0.18 28.43 16.02
C GLY A 241 1.63 28.56 15.53
N ILE A 242 2.50 27.61 15.85
CA ILE A 242 3.91 27.62 15.43
C ILE A 242 4.03 27.06 14.01
N ASP A 243 4.61 27.85 13.12
CA ASP A 243 5.00 27.40 11.77
C ASP A 243 6.22 26.47 11.84
N PHE A 244 6.28 25.51 10.92
CA PHE A 244 7.42 24.61 10.81
C PHE A 244 8.01 24.64 9.40
N TYR A 245 9.25 25.12 9.31
CA TYR A 245 10.06 25.11 8.10
C TYR A 245 11.33 24.30 8.37
N SER A 246 11.56 23.28 7.56
CA SER A 246 12.78 22.47 7.59
C SER A 246 13.14 21.95 6.21
N LYS A 247 14.38 21.47 6.06
CA LYS A 247 14.89 20.84 4.85
C LYS A 247 15.49 19.49 5.20
N ILE A 248 15.46 18.57 4.24
CA ILE A 248 16.13 17.28 4.36
C ILE A 248 16.83 16.91 3.05
N THR A 249 18.00 16.30 3.16
CA THR A 249 18.77 15.80 2.01
C THR A 249 18.46 14.32 1.76
N ARG A 250 18.64 13.88 0.51
CA ARG A 250 18.51 12.46 0.12
C ARG A 250 19.48 11.58 0.91
N ALA A 251 20.69 12.08 1.20
CA ALA A 251 21.67 11.38 2.01
C ALA A 251 21.15 11.12 3.44
N ARG A 252 20.56 12.14 4.08
CA ARG A 252 19.98 11.98 5.42
C ARG A 252 18.78 11.05 5.42
N PHE A 253 17.91 11.13 4.41
CA PHE A 253 16.79 10.20 4.28
C PHE A 253 17.28 8.74 4.12
N LYS A 254 18.31 8.50 3.30
CA LYS A 254 18.90 7.17 3.14
C LYS A 254 19.49 6.61 4.44
N ASP A 255 20.14 7.47 5.22
CA ASP A 255 20.68 7.11 6.53
C ASP A 255 19.56 6.71 7.51
N LEU A 256 18.48 7.50 7.60
CA LEU A 256 17.31 7.24 8.44
C LEU A 256 16.58 5.93 8.13
N CYS A 257 16.66 5.45 6.89
CA CYS A 257 15.99 4.25 6.40
C CYS A 257 16.98 3.10 6.10
N SER A 258 18.25 3.21 6.50
CA SER A 258 19.30 2.32 6.01
C SER A 258 19.13 0.86 6.40
N ASP A 259 18.49 0.59 7.54
CA ASP A 259 18.11 -0.73 8.01
C ASP A 259 16.94 -1.30 7.18
N LEU A 260 15.89 -0.50 6.93
CA LEU A 260 14.75 -0.93 6.12
C LEU A 260 15.13 -1.18 4.66
N PHE A 261 16.04 -0.38 4.10
CA PHE A 261 16.54 -0.63 2.74
C PHE A 261 17.36 -1.92 2.67
N ARG A 262 18.18 -2.19 3.69
CA ARG A 262 18.96 -3.44 3.75
C ARG A 262 18.07 -4.66 3.93
N SER A 263 17.02 -4.59 4.74
CA SER A 263 16.10 -5.71 4.95
C SER A 263 15.37 -6.13 3.68
N THR A 264 15.24 -5.24 2.67
CA THR A 264 14.65 -5.62 1.38
C THR A 264 15.44 -6.71 0.62
N LEU A 265 16.71 -6.92 0.95
CA LEU A 265 17.52 -7.96 0.33
C LEU A 265 17.21 -9.37 0.86
N GLU A 266 16.69 -9.48 2.09
CA GLU A 266 16.40 -10.80 2.68
C GLU A 266 15.29 -11.55 1.91
N PRO A 267 14.15 -10.92 1.53
CA PRO A 267 13.18 -11.56 0.63
C PRO A 267 13.74 -11.91 -0.75
N VAL A 268 14.66 -11.11 -1.29
CA VAL A 268 15.31 -11.40 -2.58
C VAL A 268 16.14 -12.68 -2.48
N GLU A 269 16.99 -12.80 -1.47
CA GLU A 269 17.79 -13.99 -1.25
C GLU A 269 16.92 -15.22 -0.94
N LYS A 270 15.84 -15.04 -0.17
CA LYS A 270 14.88 -16.11 0.11
C LYS A 270 14.20 -16.59 -1.17
N ALA A 271 13.72 -15.69 -2.03
CA ALA A 271 13.09 -16.05 -3.29
C ALA A 271 14.05 -16.84 -4.20
N LEU A 272 15.32 -16.42 -4.30
CA LEU A 272 16.36 -17.13 -5.05
C LEU A 272 16.59 -18.54 -4.53
N ARG A 273 16.73 -18.71 -3.20
CA ARG A 273 16.90 -20.02 -2.56
C ARG A 273 15.70 -20.93 -2.81
N ASP A 274 14.49 -20.42 -2.62
CA ASP A 274 13.25 -21.19 -2.79
C ASP A 274 13.05 -21.59 -4.26
N ALA A 275 13.43 -20.73 -5.21
CA ALA A 275 13.44 -21.01 -6.65
C ALA A 275 14.58 -21.94 -7.09
N LYS A 276 15.57 -22.18 -6.22
CA LYS A 276 16.81 -22.91 -6.51
C LYS A 276 17.60 -22.31 -7.68
N LEU A 277 17.65 -20.99 -7.76
CA LEU A 277 18.36 -20.24 -8.79
C LEU A 277 19.48 -19.39 -8.19
N ASP A 278 20.61 -19.30 -8.90
CA ASP A 278 21.66 -18.33 -8.57
C ASP A 278 21.27 -16.94 -9.11
N LYS A 279 21.78 -15.89 -8.46
CA LYS A 279 21.61 -14.50 -8.91
C LYS A 279 22.05 -14.26 -10.36
N SER A 280 23.03 -15.01 -10.87
CA SER A 280 23.49 -14.90 -12.26
C SER A 280 22.51 -15.45 -13.29
N SER A 281 21.49 -16.18 -12.84
CA SER A 281 20.49 -16.85 -13.67
C SER A 281 19.18 -16.07 -13.79
N ILE A 282 19.15 -14.82 -13.30
CA ILE A 282 18.02 -13.88 -13.33
C ILE A 282 18.26 -12.83 -14.42
#